data_AF-A7VEL2-F1
#
_entry.id   AF-A7VEL2-F1
#
_cell.length_a   1.000
_cell.length_b   1.000
_cell.length_c   1.000
_cell.angle_alpha   90.00
_cell.angle_beta   90.00
_cell.angle_gamma   90.00
#
_symmetry.space_group_name_H-M   'P 1'
#
loop_
_entity.id
_entity.type
_entity.pdbx_description
1 polymer ?
#
loop_
_entity_poly.entity_id
_entity_poly.type
_entity_poly.pdbx_seq_one_letter_code
_entity_poly.pdbx_strand_id
1 'polypeptide(L)'
;MNQIFTTPFEWIAVWLRKLSLSGSSGNCIAIILYIIICCLPAIAFLLLCLRKKKIRADYLLLVCSAALFIGIYLMINPGLMTPYFRYSIPMIDLAISTTLWSIFICYIILRVLAMIRHANEINLAKIAQVFIILVMIITIINICFIKLPKLWASADQTGPDLYSRIISSEDGAVMLDNGSMGSFQPDRIPLLLCDLVPSLLFIWVLIASFRLCRSLKDNHFTDQTIQDAGALSHLCVRVLCITAVLEVVRNILQLLMLPSLSDTTFTVSLPIIEILLTVTAFILAKKFETAHTLEEENEAFI
;
A
#
# COMPACT_ATOMS: atom_id res chain seq x y z
N MET A 1 -5.36 -13.64 -6.72
CA MET A 1 -5.18 -12.17 -6.55
C MET A 1 -6.21 -11.49 -5.64
N ASN A 2 -7.42 -12.03 -5.41
CA ASN A 2 -8.47 -11.35 -4.63
C ASN A 2 -8.40 -11.50 -3.10
N GLN A 3 -7.53 -12.35 -2.57
CA GLN A 3 -7.49 -12.65 -1.12
C GLN A 3 -6.94 -11.52 -0.25
N ILE A 4 -6.13 -10.61 -0.80
CA ILE A 4 -5.54 -9.52 0.00
C ILE A 4 -6.65 -8.62 0.57
N PHE A 5 -7.75 -8.43 -0.14
CA PHE A 5 -8.84 -7.56 0.29
C PHE A 5 -9.80 -8.24 1.28
N THR A 6 -9.97 -9.56 1.20
CA THR A 6 -10.94 -10.29 2.04
C THR A 6 -10.36 -10.77 3.35
N THR A 7 -9.08 -11.16 3.33
CA THR A 7 -8.37 -11.83 4.43
C THR A 7 -8.52 -11.17 5.80
N PRO A 8 -8.38 -9.84 6.01
CA PRO A 8 -8.45 -9.30 7.36
C PRO A 8 -9.86 -9.40 7.97
N PHE A 9 -10.92 -9.14 7.20
CA PHE A 9 -12.29 -9.18 7.71
C PHE A 9 -12.78 -10.63 7.87
N GLU A 10 -12.40 -11.52 6.95
CA GLU A 10 -12.68 -12.96 7.05
C GLU A 10 -12.01 -13.57 8.28
N TRP A 11 -10.73 -13.26 8.54
CA TRP A 11 -10.03 -13.78 9.71
C TRP A 11 -10.67 -13.33 11.02
N ILE A 12 -11.05 -12.05 11.11
CA ILE A 12 -11.78 -11.52 12.26
C ILE A 12 -13.11 -12.25 12.43
N ALA A 13 -13.89 -12.41 11.36
CA ALA A 13 -15.19 -13.05 11.40
C ALA A 13 -15.12 -14.53 11.81
N VAL A 14 -14.18 -15.29 11.23
CA VAL A 14 -13.93 -16.70 11.57
C VAL A 14 -13.51 -16.83 13.03
N TRP A 15 -12.61 -15.97 13.49
CA TRP A 15 -12.15 -15.98 14.88
C TRP A 15 -13.29 -15.68 15.86
N LEU A 16 -14.10 -14.66 15.59
CA LEU A 16 -15.27 -14.31 16.40
C LEU A 16 -16.33 -15.43 16.39
N ARG A 17 -16.55 -16.08 15.24
CA ARG A 17 -17.45 -17.24 15.13
C ARG A 17 -16.98 -18.40 15.99
N LYS A 18 -15.70 -18.79 15.89
CA LYS A 18 -15.11 -19.85 16.73
C LYS A 18 -15.24 -19.52 18.22
N LEU A 19 -14.96 -18.27 18.60
CA LEU A 19 -15.08 -17.83 19.97
C LEU A 19 -16.55 -17.88 20.47
N SER A 20 -17.49 -17.47 19.63
CA SER A 20 -18.92 -17.49 19.94
C SER A 20 -19.47 -18.91 20.16
N LEU A 21 -18.95 -19.89 19.41
CA LEU A 21 -19.35 -21.29 19.51
C LEU A 21 -18.64 -22.06 20.65
N SER A 22 -17.69 -21.46 21.35
CA SER A 22 -16.92 -22.14 22.41
C SER A 22 -17.66 -22.28 23.75
N GLY A 23 -18.85 -21.67 23.87
CA GLY A 23 -19.71 -21.72 25.06
C GLY A 23 -20.30 -20.36 25.40
N SER A 24 -21.10 -20.29 26.47
CA SER A 24 -21.80 -19.06 26.88
C SER A 24 -20.85 -17.88 27.17
N SER A 25 -19.75 -18.14 27.88
CA SER A 25 -18.72 -17.15 28.17
C SER A 25 -18.01 -16.68 26.89
N GLY A 26 -17.65 -17.60 25.99
CA GLY A 26 -17.07 -17.31 24.69
C GLY A 26 -17.98 -16.44 23.82
N ASN A 27 -19.29 -16.72 23.81
CA ASN A 27 -20.28 -15.90 23.13
C ASN A 27 -20.35 -14.47 23.66
N CYS A 28 -20.39 -14.28 24.98
CA CYS A 28 -20.36 -12.94 25.57
C CYS A 28 -19.10 -12.15 25.15
N ILE A 29 -17.93 -12.80 25.19
CA ILE A 29 -16.67 -12.15 24.80
C ILE A 29 -16.68 -11.81 23.30
N ALA A 30 -17.15 -12.72 22.44
CA ALA A 30 -17.25 -12.48 21.01
C ALA A 30 -18.14 -11.28 20.68
N ILE A 31 -19.28 -11.13 21.36
CA ILE A 31 -20.19 -9.97 21.19
C ILE A 31 -19.48 -8.66 21.60
N ILE A 32 -18.79 -8.65 22.74
CA ILE A 32 -18.07 -7.46 23.21
C ILE A 32 -17.01 -7.04 22.20
N LEU A 33 -16.19 -7.98 21.73
CA LEU A 33 -15.13 -7.70 20.76
C LEU A 33 -15.68 -7.24 19.41
N TYR A 34 -16.74 -7.88 18.94
CA TYR A 34 -17.46 -7.46 17.73
C TYR A 34 -17.93 -6.00 17.83
N ILE A 35 -18.56 -5.62 18.95
CA ILE A 35 -19.00 -4.23 19.18
C ILE A 35 -17.81 -3.28 19.22
N ILE A 36 -16.73 -3.64 19.91
CA ILE A 36 -15.52 -2.80 19.99
C ILE A 36 -14.97 -2.54 18.59
N ILE A 37 -14.75 -3.59 17.80
CA ILE A 37 -14.20 -3.51 16.44
C ILE A 37 -15.08 -2.61 15.55
N CYS A 38 -16.40 -2.83 15.56
CA CYS A 38 -17.32 -2.07 14.72
C CYS A 38 -17.48 -0.61 15.19
N CYS A 39 -17.29 -0.32 16.48
CA CYS A 39 -17.35 1.03 17.04
C CYS A 39 -16.06 1.84 16.85
N LEU A 40 -14.92 1.23 16.51
CA LEU A 40 -13.64 1.95 16.35
C LEU A 40 -13.75 3.21 15.45
N PRO A 41 -14.38 3.16 14.25
CA PRO A 41 -14.55 4.36 13.43
C PRO A 41 -15.44 5.43 14.09
N ALA A 42 -16.52 5.03 14.76
CA ALA A 42 -17.41 5.97 15.46
C ALA A 42 -16.72 6.61 16.67
N ILE A 43 -15.89 5.86 17.41
CA ILE A 43 -15.05 6.38 18.49
C ILE A 43 -14.05 7.40 17.91
N ALA A 44 -13.41 7.10 16.79
CA ALA A 44 -12.51 8.05 16.11
C ALA A 44 -13.24 9.34 15.71
N PHE A 45 -14.47 9.23 15.18
CA PHE A 45 -15.33 10.39 14.89
C PHE A 45 -15.62 11.22 16.14
N LEU A 46 -15.99 10.56 17.25
CA LEU A 46 -16.25 11.23 18.52
C LEU A 46 -15.00 11.96 19.04
N LEU A 47 -13.83 11.32 18.99
CA LEU A 47 -12.56 11.94 19.39
C LEU A 47 -12.22 13.16 18.53
N LEU A 48 -12.51 13.13 17.22
CA LEU A 48 -12.33 14.27 16.33
C LEU A 48 -13.29 15.43 16.66
N CYS A 49 -14.53 15.11 17.03
CA CYS A 49 -15.51 16.09 17.50
C CYS A 49 -15.07 16.73 18.82
N LEU A 50 -14.67 15.92 19.81
CA LEU A 50 -14.20 16.38 21.12
C LEU A 50 -12.96 17.27 21.00
N ARG A 51 -12.06 16.95 20.07
CA ARG A 51 -10.86 17.74 19.78
C ARG A 51 -11.11 18.96 18.89
N LYS A 52 -12.36 19.22 18.46
CA LYS A 52 -12.73 20.28 17.50
C LYS A 52 -11.93 20.23 16.19
N LYS A 53 -11.50 19.04 15.76
CA LYS A 53 -10.75 18.78 14.51
C LYS A 53 -11.60 18.08 13.45
N LYS A 54 -12.92 18.13 13.63
CA LYS A 54 -13.90 17.49 12.75
C LYS A 54 -13.96 18.20 11.40
N ILE A 55 -14.00 17.45 10.31
CA ILE A 55 -14.33 17.93 8.96
C ILE A 55 -15.52 17.16 8.40
N ARG A 56 -16.05 17.59 7.24
CA ARG A 56 -17.19 16.93 6.60
C ARG A 56 -16.93 15.46 6.22
N ALA A 57 -15.72 15.13 5.80
CA ALA A 57 -15.35 13.74 5.47
C ALA A 57 -15.50 12.77 6.65
N ASP A 58 -15.43 13.25 7.90
CA ASP A 58 -15.46 12.39 9.08
C ASP A 58 -16.82 11.72 9.28
N TYR A 59 -17.90 12.23 8.69
CA TYR A 59 -19.19 11.53 8.69
C TYR A 59 -19.10 10.15 8.04
N LEU A 60 -18.13 9.93 7.14
CA LEU A 60 -17.90 8.62 6.52
C LEU A 60 -17.40 7.58 7.54
N LEU A 61 -16.83 8.00 8.68
CA LEU A 61 -16.51 7.08 9.78
C LEU A 61 -17.76 6.48 10.44
N LEU A 62 -18.86 7.24 10.51
CA LEU A 62 -20.13 6.71 11.03
C LEU A 62 -20.72 5.68 10.05
N VAL A 63 -20.67 5.98 8.75
CA VAL A 63 -21.06 5.04 7.69
C VAL A 63 -20.20 3.78 7.75
N CYS A 64 -18.88 3.94 7.94
CA CYS A 64 -17.94 2.84 8.09
C CYS A 64 -18.28 1.97 9.31
N SER A 65 -18.58 2.58 10.46
CA SER A 65 -19.01 1.84 11.66
C SER A 65 -20.27 1.02 11.39
N ALA A 66 -21.31 1.63 10.80
CA ALA A 66 -22.54 0.92 10.45
C ALA A 66 -22.30 -0.22 9.44
N ALA A 67 -21.47 0.02 8.43
CA ALA A 67 -21.10 -0.99 7.44
C ALA A 67 -20.32 -2.15 8.07
N LEU A 68 -19.43 -1.89 9.04
CA LEU A 68 -18.72 -2.94 9.77
C LEU A 68 -19.67 -3.81 10.59
N PHE A 69 -20.65 -3.22 11.27
CA PHE A 69 -21.68 -3.99 11.98
C PHE A 69 -22.37 -4.96 11.01
N ILE A 70 -22.86 -4.46 9.88
CA ILE A 70 -23.58 -5.32 8.91
C ILE A 70 -22.65 -6.37 8.29
N GLY A 71 -21.51 -5.94 7.77
CA GLY A 71 -20.58 -6.78 7.02
C GLY A 71 -19.98 -7.88 7.87
N ILE A 72 -19.39 -7.54 9.02
CA ILE A 72 -18.77 -8.54 9.89
C ILE A 72 -19.83 -9.48 10.48
N TYR A 73 -21.02 -9.00 10.83
CA TYR A 73 -22.08 -9.87 11.36
C TYR A 73 -22.53 -10.94 10.36
N LEU A 74 -22.70 -10.56 9.10
CA LEU A 74 -23.02 -11.50 8.04
C LEU A 74 -21.89 -12.51 7.88
N MET A 75 -20.62 -12.07 7.85
CA MET A 75 -19.46 -12.96 7.72
C MET A 75 -19.28 -13.90 8.92
N ILE A 76 -19.66 -13.49 10.14
CA ILE A 76 -19.72 -14.37 11.32
C ILE A 76 -20.82 -15.42 11.14
N ASN A 77 -21.93 -15.09 10.47
CA ASN A 77 -23.12 -15.92 10.31
C ASN A 77 -23.47 -16.16 8.82
N PRO A 78 -22.64 -16.87 8.05
CA PRO A 78 -22.84 -17.04 6.61
C PRO A 78 -24.16 -17.76 6.27
N GLY A 79 -24.72 -18.53 7.20
CA GLY A 79 -26.05 -19.15 7.05
C GLY A 79 -27.21 -18.15 6.92
N LEU A 80 -27.02 -16.89 7.32
CA LEU A 80 -28.00 -15.82 7.08
C LEU A 80 -27.97 -15.32 5.64
N MET A 81 -26.88 -15.55 4.90
CA MET A 81 -26.73 -15.08 3.52
C MET A 81 -27.38 -16.03 2.51
N THR A 82 -27.36 -17.33 2.78
CA THR A 82 -27.78 -18.38 1.83
C THR A 82 -29.20 -18.23 1.28
N PRO A 83 -30.20 -17.68 2.01
CA PRO A 83 -31.54 -17.50 1.45
C PRO A 83 -31.67 -16.25 0.55
N TYR A 84 -30.83 -15.24 0.75
CA TYR A 84 -31.01 -13.92 0.13
C TYR A 84 -30.07 -13.69 -1.06
N PHE A 85 -28.96 -14.40 -1.11
CA PHE A 85 -27.95 -14.23 -2.16
C PHE A 85 -27.87 -15.47 -3.05
N ARG A 86 -27.93 -15.25 -4.38
CA ARG A 86 -27.76 -16.30 -5.41
C ARG A 86 -26.29 -16.62 -5.71
N TYR A 87 -25.37 -16.06 -4.92
CA TYR A 87 -23.92 -16.17 -5.12
C TYR A 87 -23.29 -17.03 -4.03
N SER A 88 -22.09 -17.56 -4.30
CA SER A 88 -21.33 -18.31 -3.30
C SER A 88 -20.88 -17.41 -2.14
N ILE A 89 -20.76 -17.96 -0.94
CA ILE A 89 -20.29 -17.24 0.26
C ILE A 89 -18.97 -16.50 0.01
N PRO A 90 -17.93 -17.09 -0.62
CA PRO A 90 -16.68 -16.36 -0.90
C PRO A 90 -16.87 -15.12 -1.79
N MET A 91 -17.83 -15.15 -2.72
CA MET A 91 -18.11 -14.01 -3.58
C MET A 91 -18.79 -12.88 -2.81
N ILE A 92 -19.65 -13.22 -1.84
CA ILE A 92 -20.33 -12.26 -0.97
C ILE A 92 -19.34 -11.66 0.02
N ASP A 93 -18.48 -12.48 0.62
CA ASP A 93 -17.41 -12.04 1.53
C ASP A 93 -16.45 -11.07 0.82
N LEU A 94 -16.12 -11.34 -0.45
CA LEU A 94 -15.37 -10.42 -1.31
C LEU A 94 -16.10 -9.11 -1.55
N ALA A 95 -17.40 -9.15 -1.86
CA ALA A 95 -18.21 -7.96 -2.07
C ALA A 95 -18.31 -7.10 -0.80
N ILE A 96 -18.53 -7.71 0.37
CA ILE A 96 -18.55 -7.03 1.67
C ILE A 96 -17.19 -6.38 1.93
N SER A 97 -16.10 -7.15 1.80
CA SER A 97 -14.75 -6.69 2.10
C SER A 97 -14.30 -5.56 1.19
N THR A 98 -14.56 -5.67 -0.12
CA THR A 98 -14.25 -4.59 -1.08
C THR A 98 -15.08 -3.34 -0.81
N THR A 99 -16.35 -3.48 -0.41
CA THR A 99 -17.19 -2.36 0.01
C THR A 99 -16.61 -1.67 1.24
N LEU A 100 -16.25 -2.42 2.29
CA LEU A 100 -15.62 -1.87 3.49
C LEU A 100 -14.32 -1.13 3.16
N TRP A 101 -13.43 -1.74 2.38
CA TRP A 101 -12.19 -1.11 1.92
C TRP A 101 -12.45 0.18 1.13
N SER A 102 -13.45 0.20 0.26
CA SER A 102 -13.78 1.38 -0.53
C SER A 102 -14.20 2.57 0.36
N ILE A 103 -14.96 2.32 1.43
CA ILE A 103 -15.38 3.34 2.40
C ILE A 103 -14.15 3.87 3.15
N PHE A 104 -13.27 2.98 3.64
CA PHE A 104 -12.04 3.38 4.32
C PHE A 104 -11.11 4.21 3.42
N ILE A 105 -10.87 3.75 2.19
CA ILE A 105 -10.01 4.44 1.22
C ILE A 105 -10.61 5.80 0.87
N CYS A 106 -11.91 5.86 0.60
CA CYS A 106 -12.61 7.12 0.34
C CYS A 106 -12.46 8.11 1.51
N TYR A 107 -12.62 7.65 2.75
CA TYR A 107 -12.41 8.48 3.94
C TYR A 107 -10.99 9.04 4.00
N ILE A 108 -9.97 8.18 3.83
CA ILE A 108 -8.58 8.58 3.86
C ILE A 108 -8.29 9.63 2.78
N ILE A 109 -8.74 9.39 1.54
CA ILE A 109 -8.54 10.32 0.42
C ILE A 109 -9.15 11.69 0.73
N LEU A 110 -10.42 11.72 1.14
CA LEU A 110 -11.12 12.99 1.43
C LEU A 110 -10.49 13.72 2.63
N ARG A 111 -10.06 12.98 3.67
CA ARG A 111 -9.40 13.53 4.85
C ARG A 111 -8.05 14.14 4.46
N VAL A 112 -7.23 13.42 3.69
CA VAL A 112 -5.92 13.91 3.23
C VAL A 112 -6.08 15.12 2.31
N LEU A 113 -7.02 15.09 1.38
CA LEU A 113 -7.27 16.22 0.48
C LEU A 113 -7.70 17.49 1.25
N ALA A 114 -8.56 17.34 2.26
CA ALA A 114 -8.93 18.46 3.12
C ALA A 114 -7.74 18.99 3.94
N MET A 115 -6.85 18.11 4.42
CA MET A 115 -5.62 18.53 5.12
C MET A 115 -4.69 19.32 4.20
N ILE A 116 -4.49 18.85 2.96
CA ILE A 116 -3.65 19.51 1.96
C ILE A 116 -4.23 20.88 1.59
N ARG A 117 -5.54 20.97 1.33
CA ARG A 117 -6.21 22.21 0.90
C ARG A 117 -6.07 23.37 1.90
N HIS A 118 -6.01 23.05 3.19
CA HIS A 118 -5.91 24.04 4.26
C HIS A 118 -4.51 24.12 4.88
N ALA A 119 -3.52 23.41 4.33
CA ALA A 119 -2.16 23.46 4.80
C ALA A 119 -1.47 24.75 4.33
N ASN A 120 -0.76 25.42 5.24
CA ASN A 120 0.30 26.33 4.85
C ASN A 120 1.51 25.54 4.33
N GLU A 121 2.47 26.21 3.71
CA GLU A 121 3.63 25.58 3.07
C GLU A 121 4.41 24.64 4.00
N ILE A 122 4.65 25.08 5.25
CA ILE A 122 5.30 24.27 6.29
C ILE A 122 4.55 22.96 6.56
N ASN A 123 3.22 23.02 6.68
CA ASN A 123 2.42 21.82 6.92
C ASN A 123 2.29 20.96 5.66
N LEU A 124 2.29 21.56 4.47
CA LEU A 124 2.29 20.84 3.20
C LEU A 124 3.58 20.03 3.02
N ALA A 125 4.73 20.63 3.33
CA ALA A 125 6.02 19.94 3.32
C ALA A 125 6.05 18.76 4.31
N LYS A 126 5.49 18.91 5.52
CA LYS A 126 5.35 17.80 6.48
C LYS A 126 4.45 16.69 5.97
N ILE A 127 3.32 17.03 5.35
CA ILE A 127 2.40 16.05 4.76
C ILE A 127 3.11 15.29 3.63
N ALA A 128 3.83 15.99 2.75
CA ALA A 128 4.62 15.38 1.68
C ALA A 128 5.69 14.43 2.23
N GLN A 129 6.41 14.83 3.29
CA GLN A 129 7.38 13.98 3.99
C GLN A 129 6.77 12.67 4.51
N VAL A 130 5.59 12.74 5.13
CA VAL A 130 4.89 11.53 5.61
C VAL A 130 4.53 10.62 4.43
N PHE A 131 4.06 11.18 3.30
CA PHE A 131 3.76 10.39 2.11
C PHE A 131 5.01 9.75 1.50
N ILE A 132 6.12 10.49 1.43
CA ILE A 132 7.42 9.97 0.97
C ILE A 132 7.89 8.81 1.84
N ILE A 133 7.80 8.92 3.17
CA ILE A 133 8.13 7.83 4.11
C ILE A 133 7.23 6.62 3.86
N LEU A 134 5.93 6.81 3.69
CA LEU A 134 4.98 5.72 3.42
C LEU A 134 5.35 4.97 2.13
N VAL A 135 5.60 5.70 1.04
CA VAL A 135 6.02 5.12 -0.24
C VAL A 135 7.36 4.39 -0.10
N MET A 136 8.29 4.93 0.69
CA MET A 136 9.58 4.29 0.96
C MET A 136 9.41 2.96 1.69
N ILE A 137 8.57 2.89 2.73
CA ILE A 137 8.25 1.65 3.44
C ILE A 137 7.60 0.63 2.49
N ILE A 138 6.62 1.04 1.69
CA ILE A 138 5.97 0.16 0.70
C ILE A 138 6.99 -0.38 -0.30
N THR A 139 7.92 0.46 -0.77
CA THR A 139 8.98 0.06 -1.70
C THR A 139 9.92 -0.97 -1.05
N ILE A 140 10.31 -0.77 0.21
CA ILE A 140 11.15 -1.72 0.96
C ILE A 140 10.42 -3.05 1.16
N ILE A 141 9.14 -3.03 1.53
CA ILE A 141 8.32 -4.25 1.66
C ILE A 141 8.24 -4.97 0.31
N ASN A 142 8.03 -4.25 -0.80
CA ASN A 142 8.02 -4.83 -2.14
C ASN A 142 9.36 -5.51 -2.47
N ILE A 143 10.48 -4.85 -2.19
CA ILE A 143 11.81 -5.45 -2.37
C ILE A 143 11.95 -6.73 -1.55
N CYS A 144 11.66 -6.67 -0.24
CA CYS A 144 11.88 -7.77 0.69
C CYS A 144 10.97 -8.97 0.46
N PHE A 145 9.68 -8.74 0.17
CA PHE A 145 8.65 -9.78 0.15
C PHE A 145 8.18 -10.16 -1.25
N ILE A 146 8.47 -9.35 -2.27
CA ILE A 146 8.03 -9.62 -3.65
C ILE A 146 9.22 -9.86 -4.57
N LYS A 147 10.24 -9.00 -4.54
CA LYS A 147 11.37 -9.10 -5.48
C LYS A 147 12.40 -10.14 -5.05
N LEU A 148 12.93 -10.07 -3.83
CA LEU A 148 13.94 -10.99 -3.33
C LEU A 148 13.47 -12.45 -3.32
N PRO A 149 12.22 -12.77 -2.90
CA PRO A 149 11.75 -14.15 -2.89
C PRO A 149 11.66 -14.80 -4.27
N LYS A 150 11.73 -14.04 -5.39
CA LYS A 150 11.76 -14.62 -6.75
C LYS A 150 12.96 -15.55 -7.01
N LEU A 151 14.03 -15.44 -6.21
CA LEU A 151 15.17 -16.39 -6.26
C LEU A 151 14.82 -17.76 -5.67
N TRP A 152 13.79 -17.82 -4.86
CA TRP A 152 13.28 -19.01 -4.20
C TRP A 152 11.87 -19.27 -4.70
N ALA A 153 11.75 -19.75 -5.94
CA ALA A 153 10.44 -20.13 -6.47
C ALA A 153 9.95 -21.40 -5.75
N SER A 154 8.90 -21.29 -4.94
CA SER A 154 8.12 -22.47 -4.54
C SER A 154 7.22 -22.85 -5.70
N ALA A 155 7.30 -24.12 -6.11
CA ALA A 155 6.49 -24.72 -7.18
C ALA A 155 4.97 -24.77 -6.89
N ASP A 156 4.49 -24.10 -5.83
CA ASP A 156 3.12 -24.28 -5.35
C ASP A 156 2.49 -22.98 -4.80
N GLN A 157 2.37 -21.96 -5.65
CA GLN A 157 1.41 -20.86 -5.40
C GLN A 157 -0.03 -21.23 -5.79
N THR A 158 -0.31 -22.53 -5.96
CA THR A 158 -1.61 -23.11 -6.33
C THR A 158 -2.23 -23.95 -5.22
N GLY A 159 -1.73 -23.83 -3.98
CA GLY A 159 -2.42 -24.39 -2.82
C GLY A 159 -3.77 -23.71 -2.58
N PRO A 160 -4.80 -24.46 -2.13
CA PRO A 160 -6.08 -23.88 -1.73
C PRO A 160 -5.84 -22.80 -0.68
N ASP A 161 -6.57 -21.71 -0.78
CA ASP A 161 -6.45 -20.61 0.15
C ASP A 161 -6.72 -21.03 1.60
N LEU A 162 -6.13 -20.28 2.54
CA LEU A 162 -6.30 -20.54 3.97
C LEU A 162 -7.78 -20.69 4.36
N TYR A 163 -8.69 -20.02 3.65
CA TYR A 163 -10.13 -20.07 3.85
C TYR A 163 -10.74 -21.44 3.49
N SER A 164 -10.41 -22.00 2.31
CA SER A 164 -10.87 -23.33 1.89
C SER A 164 -10.31 -24.47 2.75
N ARG A 165 -9.06 -24.35 3.22
CA ARG A 165 -8.43 -25.35 4.12
C ARG A 165 -9.06 -25.37 5.52
N ILE A 166 -9.63 -24.25 5.98
CA ILE A 166 -10.29 -24.15 7.29
C ILE A 166 -11.73 -24.66 7.24
N ILE A 167 -12.45 -24.45 6.14
CA ILE A 167 -13.83 -24.93 5.98
C ILE A 167 -13.88 -26.44 5.75
N SER A 168 -12.85 -27.03 5.12
CA SER A 168 -12.75 -28.48 4.92
C SER A 168 -12.30 -29.28 6.14
N SER A 169 -11.89 -28.62 7.23
CA SER A 169 -11.40 -29.26 8.46
C SER A 169 -12.50 -29.20 9.53
N GLU A 170 -13.27 -30.28 9.68
CA GLU A 170 -14.29 -30.42 10.74
C GLU A 170 -13.67 -30.36 12.15
N ASP A 171 -12.37 -30.66 12.30
CA ASP A 171 -11.67 -30.73 13.58
C ASP A 171 -10.80 -29.50 13.92
N GLY A 172 -10.81 -28.45 13.10
CA GLY A 172 -10.13 -27.18 13.42
C GLY A 172 -8.60 -27.22 13.52
N ALA A 173 -7.97 -28.36 13.24
CA ALA A 173 -6.52 -28.48 13.15
C ALA A 173 -6.04 -27.95 11.79
N VAL A 174 -5.49 -26.73 11.78
CA VAL A 174 -4.74 -26.21 10.64
C VAL A 174 -3.31 -26.71 10.77
N MET A 175 -2.93 -27.68 9.94
CA MET A 175 -1.52 -27.96 9.70
C MET A 175 -0.94 -26.75 8.97
N LEU A 176 -0.18 -25.94 9.70
CA LEU A 176 0.78 -25.01 9.11
C LEU A 176 1.83 -25.88 8.43
N ASP A 177 1.58 -26.23 7.18
CA ASP A 177 2.65 -26.72 6.33
C ASP A 177 3.69 -25.60 6.29
N ASN A 178 4.85 -25.87 6.87
CA ASN A 178 5.99 -24.97 6.82
C ASN A 178 6.37 -24.89 5.34
N GLY A 179 5.77 -23.93 4.63
CA GLY A 179 5.89 -23.79 3.19
C GLY A 179 7.32 -24.07 2.77
N SER A 180 7.51 -25.18 2.06
CA SER A 180 8.84 -25.63 1.67
C SER A 180 9.53 -24.48 0.96
N MET A 181 10.65 -24.00 1.55
CA MET A 181 11.41 -22.91 0.97
C MET A 181 11.88 -23.39 -0.40
N GLY A 182 11.36 -22.76 -1.46
CA GLY A 182 11.63 -23.16 -2.83
C GLY A 182 13.13 -23.28 -3.09
N SER A 183 13.53 -24.18 -3.99
CA SER A 183 14.94 -24.35 -4.35
C SER A 183 15.52 -23.03 -4.87
N PHE A 184 16.74 -22.70 -4.46
CA PHE A 184 17.46 -21.51 -4.93
C PHE A 184 17.74 -21.59 -6.44
N GLN A 185 17.36 -20.55 -7.19
CA GLN A 185 17.51 -20.47 -8.65
C GLN A 185 18.55 -19.42 -9.05
N PRO A 186 19.84 -19.80 -9.20
CA PRO A 186 20.92 -18.86 -9.51
C PRO A 186 20.77 -18.19 -10.88
N ASP A 187 20.16 -18.87 -11.86
CA ASP A 187 19.96 -18.34 -13.21
C ASP A 187 19.08 -17.09 -13.25
N ARG A 188 18.31 -16.82 -12.18
CA ARG A 188 17.46 -15.62 -12.08
C ARG A 188 18.17 -14.40 -11.53
N ILE A 189 19.43 -14.51 -11.09
CA ILE A 189 20.19 -13.39 -10.51
C ILE A 189 20.29 -12.18 -11.47
N PRO A 190 20.61 -12.34 -12.77
CA PRO A 190 20.70 -11.19 -13.69
C PRO A 190 19.37 -10.45 -13.85
N LEU A 191 18.26 -11.18 -13.92
CA LEU A 191 16.91 -10.62 -14.01
C LEU A 191 16.52 -9.91 -12.71
N LEU A 192 16.87 -10.48 -11.55
CA LEU A 192 16.65 -9.85 -10.26
C LEU A 192 17.43 -8.55 -10.13
N LEU A 193 18.69 -8.48 -10.58
CA LEU A 193 19.48 -7.25 -10.52
C LEU A 193 18.81 -6.14 -11.33
N CYS A 194 18.27 -6.48 -12.51
CA CYS A 194 17.51 -5.52 -13.33
C CYS A 194 16.22 -5.06 -12.63
N ASP A 195 15.59 -5.90 -11.79
CA ASP A 195 14.42 -5.53 -10.99
C ASP A 195 14.78 -4.72 -9.73
N LEU A 196 15.92 -4.99 -9.08
CA LEU A 196 16.32 -4.41 -7.79
C LEU A 196 16.97 -3.04 -7.94
N VAL A 197 17.86 -2.87 -8.92
CA VAL A 197 18.61 -1.62 -9.10
C VAL A 197 17.66 -0.41 -9.27
N PRO A 198 16.61 -0.46 -10.12
CA PRO A 198 15.64 0.62 -10.24
C PRO A 198 14.96 0.99 -8.92
N SER A 199 14.50 0.01 -8.13
CA SER A 199 13.82 0.31 -6.86
C SER A 199 14.76 0.84 -5.78
N LEU A 200 16.02 0.39 -5.76
CA LEU A 200 17.03 0.96 -4.86
C LEU A 200 17.36 2.40 -5.23
N LEU A 201 17.50 2.69 -6.52
CA LEU A 201 17.67 4.05 -7.02
C LEU A 201 16.43 4.92 -6.75
N PHE A 202 15.23 4.35 -6.84
CA PHE A 202 14.00 5.04 -6.49
C PHE A 202 13.96 5.41 -5.00
N ILE A 203 14.46 4.55 -4.09
CA ILE A 203 14.63 4.90 -2.68
C ILE A 203 15.55 6.12 -2.51
N TRP A 204 16.64 6.22 -3.29
CA TRP A 204 17.49 7.41 -3.28
C TRP A 204 16.75 8.67 -3.73
N VAL A 205 15.89 8.58 -4.74
CA VAL A 205 15.00 9.69 -5.17
C VAL A 205 14.05 10.11 -4.04
N LEU A 206 13.46 9.14 -3.31
CA LEU A 206 12.60 9.42 -2.16
C LEU A 206 13.37 10.10 -1.03
N ILE A 207 14.61 9.68 -0.74
CA ILE A 207 15.47 10.32 0.26
C ILE A 207 15.79 11.77 -0.15
N ALA A 208 16.17 12.00 -1.40
CA ALA A 208 16.46 13.35 -1.90
C ALA A 208 15.21 14.24 -1.87
N SER A 209 14.04 13.70 -2.23
CA SER A 209 12.74 14.40 -2.13
C SER A 209 12.41 14.78 -0.69
N PHE A 210 12.67 13.87 0.27
CA PHE A 210 12.48 14.14 1.69
C PHE A 210 13.36 15.27 2.20
N ARG A 211 14.64 15.31 1.76
CA ARG A 211 15.59 16.39 2.09
C ARG A 211 15.11 17.73 1.56
N LEU A 212 14.72 17.80 0.28
CA LEU A 212 14.17 19.03 -0.30
C LEU A 212 12.95 19.54 0.48
N CYS A 213 12.00 18.66 0.82
CA CYS A 213 10.86 19.05 1.66
C CYS A 213 11.27 19.54 3.05
N ARG A 214 12.39 19.05 3.60
CA ARG A 214 12.92 19.51 4.88
C ARG A 214 13.51 20.91 4.74
N SER A 215 14.30 21.15 3.71
CA SER A 215 14.93 22.46 3.45
C SER A 215 13.88 23.55 3.21
N LEU A 216 12.80 23.23 2.49
CA LEU A 216 11.65 24.13 2.29
C LEU A 216 10.92 24.53 3.59
N LYS A 217 11.08 23.77 4.67
CA LYS A 217 10.45 24.07 5.96
C LYS A 217 11.22 25.12 6.76
N ASP A 218 12.54 25.17 6.57
CA ASP A 218 13.44 25.89 7.48
C ASP A 218 13.69 27.35 7.04
N ASN A 219 13.44 27.73 5.78
CA ASN A 219 13.20 29.11 5.27
C ASN A 219 12.94 29.08 3.74
N HIS A 220 12.20 30.08 3.22
CA HIS A 220 11.99 30.26 1.77
C HIS A 220 13.33 30.52 1.06
N PHE A 221 13.58 29.84 -0.08
CA PHE A 221 14.73 29.98 -0.99
C PHE A 221 16.11 30.21 -0.34
N THR A 222 16.56 29.28 0.50
CA THR A 222 17.97 29.24 0.92
C THR A 222 18.85 28.57 -0.13
N ASP A 223 20.15 28.90 -0.17
CA ASP A 223 21.18 28.21 -0.98
C ASP A 223 21.08 26.68 -0.89
N GLN A 224 20.81 26.18 0.32
CA GLN A 224 20.62 24.74 0.58
C GLN A 224 19.40 24.16 -0.17
N THR A 225 18.30 24.91 -0.24
CA THR A 225 17.07 24.47 -0.92
C THR A 225 17.30 24.38 -2.43
N ILE A 226 18.05 25.31 -3.00
CA ILE A 226 18.40 25.32 -4.43
C ILE A 226 19.35 24.17 -4.75
N GLN A 227 20.36 23.96 -3.90
CA GLN A 227 21.28 22.83 -4.04
C GLN A 227 20.54 21.48 -3.97
N ASP A 228 19.63 21.32 -3.01
CA ASP A 228 18.83 20.09 -2.87
C ASP A 228 17.88 19.89 -4.05
N ALA A 229 17.28 20.96 -4.59
CA ALA A 229 16.41 20.91 -5.77
C ALA A 229 17.21 20.50 -7.03
N GLY A 230 18.37 21.10 -7.26
CA GLY A 230 19.26 20.74 -8.36
C GLY A 230 19.74 19.29 -8.26
N ALA A 231 20.18 18.87 -7.07
CA ALA A 231 20.61 17.50 -6.82
C ALA A 231 19.48 16.48 -7.06
N LEU A 232 18.27 16.77 -6.59
CA LEU A 232 17.09 15.93 -6.82
C LEU A 232 16.74 15.86 -8.31
N SER A 233 16.76 16.98 -9.02
CA SER A 233 16.47 17.07 -10.46
C SER A 233 17.43 16.18 -11.27
N HIS A 234 18.75 16.33 -11.06
CA HIS A 234 19.75 15.51 -11.73
C HIS A 234 19.64 14.02 -11.36
N LEU A 235 19.37 13.71 -10.10
CA LEU A 235 19.18 12.34 -9.64
C LEU A 235 17.98 11.70 -10.36
N CYS A 236 16.83 12.39 -10.44
CA CYS A 236 15.64 11.87 -11.09
C CYS A 236 15.89 11.51 -12.56
N VAL A 237 16.58 12.38 -13.32
CA VAL A 237 16.93 12.09 -14.73
C VAL A 237 17.81 10.85 -14.84
N ARG A 238 18.85 10.74 -14.00
CA ARG A 238 19.74 9.58 -13.99
C ARG A 238 18.97 8.29 -13.68
N VAL A 239 18.12 8.31 -12.65
CA VAL A 239 17.31 7.15 -12.26
C VAL A 239 16.33 6.77 -13.37
N LEU A 240 15.63 7.71 -13.99
CA LEU A 240 14.72 7.44 -15.11
C LEU A 240 15.44 6.80 -16.30
N CYS A 241 16.61 7.33 -16.69
CA CYS A 241 17.40 6.75 -17.77
C CYS A 241 17.89 5.35 -17.44
N ILE A 242 18.44 5.13 -16.24
CA ILE A 242 18.93 3.81 -15.80
C ILE A 242 17.78 2.81 -15.75
N THR A 243 16.64 3.18 -15.17
CA THR A 243 15.45 2.32 -15.12
C THR A 243 14.98 1.95 -16.53
N ALA A 244 14.86 2.90 -17.45
CA ALA A 244 14.44 2.63 -18.82
C ALA A 244 15.41 1.67 -19.55
N VAL A 245 16.72 1.87 -19.39
CA VAL A 245 17.73 0.99 -19.97
C VAL A 245 17.66 -0.41 -19.37
N LEU A 246 17.53 -0.53 -18.04
CA LEU A 246 17.43 -1.83 -17.36
C LEU A 246 16.17 -2.60 -17.74
N GLU A 247 15.05 -1.94 -18.01
CA GLU A 247 13.85 -2.59 -18.53
C GLU A 247 14.10 -3.23 -19.91
N VAL A 248 14.80 -2.53 -20.81
CA VAL A 248 15.18 -3.07 -22.12
C VAL A 248 16.15 -4.24 -21.95
N VAL A 249 17.19 -4.09 -21.12
CA VAL A 249 18.17 -5.14 -20.83
C VAL A 249 17.49 -6.37 -20.24
N ARG A 250 16.55 -6.19 -19.31
CA ARG A 250 15.77 -7.27 -18.71
C ARG A 250 14.98 -8.04 -19.76
N ASN A 251 14.30 -7.34 -20.67
CA ASN A 251 13.54 -7.99 -21.74
C ASN A 251 14.44 -8.81 -22.68
N ILE A 252 15.63 -8.30 -23.00
CA ILE A 252 16.63 -9.03 -23.81
C ILE A 252 17.14 -10.26 -23.04
N LEU A 253 17.48 -10.12 -21.75
CA LEU A 253 17.92 -11.23 -20.90
C LEU A 253 16.82 -12.29 -20.80
N GLN A 254 15.56 -11.90 -20.62
CA GLN A 254 14.44 -12.82 -20.56
C GLN A 254 14.27 -13.62 -21.86
N LEU A 255 14.50 -13.00 -23.02
CA LEU A 255 14.49 -13.68 -24.31
C LEU A 255 15.65 -14.67 -24.46
N LEU A 256 16.86 -14.29 -24.06
CA LEU A 256 18.05 -15.14 -24.14
C LEU A 256 18.00 -16.33 -23.17
N MET A 257 17.40 -16.14 -21.99
CA MET A 257 17.31 -17.15 -20.93
C MET A 257 16.05 -18.00 -21.02
N LEU A 258 15.20 -17.79 -22.04
CA LEU A 258 13.95 -18.51 -22.24
C LEU A 258 14.07 -20.04 -22.11
N PRO A 259 15.11 -20.71 -22.67
CA PRO A 259 15.24 -22.17 -22.55
C PRO A 259 15.51 -22.67 -21.12
N SER A 260 16.04 -21.80 -20.25
CA SER A 260 16.44 -22.12 -18.87
C SER A 260 15.34 -21.74 -17.84
N LEU A 261 14.28 -21.05 -18.27
CA LEU A 261 13.22 -20.56 -17.40
C LEU A 261 12.05 -21.56 -17.38
N SER A 262 11.83 -22.20 -16.23
CA SER A 262 10.77 -23.19 -16.00
C SER A 262 9.33 -22.63 -16.09
N ASP A 263 9.17 -21.33 -15.87
CA ASP A 263 7.90 -20.61 -15.96
C ASP A 263 8.14 -19.32 -16.74
N THR A 264 7.46 -19.11 -17.88
CA THR A 264 7.53 -17.82 -18.58
C THR A 264 6.15 -17.31 -18.97
N THR A 265 5.60 -16.46 -18.11
CA THR A 265 4.70 -15.40 -18.56
C THR A 265 5.56 -14.21 -18.98
N PHE A 266 5.65 -13.91 -20.28
CA PHE A 266 6.22 -12.65 -20.76
C PHE A 266 5.29 -11.51 -20.38
N THR A 267 5.63 -10.78 -19.32
CA THR A 267 4.90 -9.58 -18.92
C THR A 267 5.84 -8.37 -19.05
N VAL A 268 5.41 -7.39 -19.86
CA VAL A 268 6.04 -6.07 -19.85
C VAL A 268 5.63 -5.40 -18.54
N SER A 269 6.48 -5.53 -17.52
CA SER A 269 6.21 -5.03 -16.17
C SER A 269 7.01 -3.74 -15.92
N LEU A 270 6.63 -2.67 -16.61
CA LEU A 270 7.21 -1.35 -16.33
C LEU A 270 6.82 -0.90 -14.91
N PRO A 271 7.75 -0.35 -14.10
CA PRO A 271 7.45 0.20 -12.78
C PRO A 271 6.79 1.58 -12.94
N ILE A 272 5.60 1.61 -13.55
CA ILE A 272 4.88 2.84 -13.95
C ILE A 272 4.72 3.79 -12.78
N ILE A 273 4.42 3.27 -11.58
CA ILE A 273 4.24 4.07 -10.38
C ILE A 273 5.55 4.74 -9.94
N GLU A 274 6.66 4.00 -9.92
CA GLU A 274 7.98 4.56 -9.56
C GLU A 274 8.42 5.61 -10.58
N ILE A 275 8.18 5.35 -11.88
CA ILE A 275 8.46 6.30 -12.96
C ILE A 275 7.62 7.57 -12.79
N LEU A 276 6.31 7.44 -12.58
CA LEU A 276 5.41 8.58 -12.43
C LEU A 276 5.78 9.45 -11.22
N LEU A 277 6.11 8.82 -10.09
CA LEU A 277 6.56 9.53 -8.89
C LEU A 277 7.91 10.22 -9.10
N THR A 278 8.85 9.57 -9.80
CA THR A 278 10.16 10.15 -10.13
C THR A 278 10.01 11.34 -11.09
N VAL A 279 9.17 11.23 -12.11
CA VAL A 279 8.85 12.33 -13.03
C VAL A 279 8.18 13.49 -12.29
N THR A 280 7.27 13.19 -11.36
CA THR A 280 6.62 14.21 -10.53
C THR A 280 7.64 14.95 -9.67
N ALA A 281 8.53 14.21 -9.00
CA ALA A 281 9.61 14.79 -8.21
C ALA A 281 10.55 15.66 -9.06
N PHE A 282 10.91 15.21 -10.27
CA PHE A 282 11.70 15.97 -11.24
C PHE A 282 11.03 17.30 -11.62
N ILE A 283 9.75 17.26 -12.02
CA ILE A 283 9.00 18.46 -12.42
C ILE A 283 8.94 19.46 -11.27
N LEU A 284 8.67 18.99 -10.04
CA LEU A 284 8.63 19.85 -8.85
C LEU A 284 10.00 20.46 -8.56
N ALA A 285 11.07 19.65 -8.56
CA ALA A 285 12.43 20.12 -8.34
C ALA A 285 12.85 21.18 -9.36
N LYS A 286 12.56 20.96 -10.65
CA LYS A 286 12.87 21.92 -11.71
C LYS A 286 12.08 23.22 -11.58
N LYS A 287 10.82 23.15 -11.14
CA LYS A 287 10.03 24.37 -10.86
C LYS A 287 10.64 25.21 -9.74
N PHE A 288 11.16 24.59 -8.69
CA PHE A 288 11.84 25.33 -7.62
C PHE A 288 13.13 25.99 -8.11
N GLU A 289 13.90 25.31 -8.96
CA GLU A 289 15.11 25.87 -9.59
C GLU A 289 14.78 27.11 -10.44
N THR A 290 13.72 27.05 -11.27
CA THR A 290 13.31 28.17 -12.12
C THR A 290 12.66 29.32 -11.33
N ALA A 291 11.92 29.02 -10.27
CA ALA A 291 11.33 30.06 -9.42
C ALA A 291 12.42 30.93 -8.78
N HIS A 292 13.52 30.30 -8.36
CA HIS A 292 14.68 31.00 -7.80
C HIS A 292 15.37 31.91 -8.83
N THR A 293 15.65 31.42 -10.05
CA THR A 293 16.31 32.25 -11.07
C THR A 293 15.53 33.53 -11.40
N LEU A 294 14.20 33.45 -11.35
CA LEU A 294 13.33 34.61 -11.55
C LEU A 294 13.37 35.60 -10.38
N GLU A 295 13.55 35.11 -9.15
CA GLU A 295 13.70 35.94 -7.96
C GLU A 295 15.06 36.67 -7.96
N GLU A 296 16.16 35.96 -8.26
CA GLU A 296 17.50 36.56 -8.40
C GLU A 296 17.55 37.63 -9.51
N GLU A 297 16.98 37.34 -10.68
CA GLU A 297 16.91 38.31 -11.77
C GLU A 297 16.14 39.56 -11.33
N ASN A 298 15.00 39.38 -10.65
CA ASN A 298 14.17 40.50 -10.21
C ASN A 298 14.85 41.34 -9.11
N GLU A 299 15.59 40.73 -8.18
CA GLU A 299 16.41 41.46 -7.20
C GLU A 299 17.57 42.21 -7.86
N ALA A 300 18.16 41.69 -8.94
CA ALA A 300 19.23 42.36 -9.67
C ALA A 300 18.74 43.61 -10.45
N PHE A 301 17.43 43.76 -10.69
CA PHE A 301 16.83 44.91 -11.38
C PHE A 301 16.29 46.00 -10.44
N ILE A 302 16.23 45.77 -9.12
CA ILE A 302 15.78 46.74 -8.10
C ILE A 302 16.97 47.46 -7.47
#